data_AF-A0A0Q8VL99-F1
#
_entry.id   AF-A0A0Q8VL99-F1
#
_cell.length_a   1.000
_cell.length_b   1.000
_cell.length_c   1.000
_cell.angle_alpha   90.00
_cell.angle_beta   90.00
_cell.angle_gamma   90.00
#
_symmetry.space_group_name_H-M   'P 1'
#
loop_
_entity.id
_entity.type
_entity.pdbx_description
1 polymer ?
#
loop_
_entity_poly.entity_id
_entity_poly.type
_entity_poly.pdbx_seq_one_letter_code
_entity_poly.pdbx_strand_id
1 'polypeptide(L)'
;MSNINVTYDDIRNVAAHLRQGRDDMTNKLNELGAMVDNLVSSGFVTDQASGAYNDQFDQFQAGTKTAIDALEGLSSFLDQAAQALQDTDTGLANSIKA
;
A
#
# COMPACT_ATOMS: atom_id res chain seq x y z
N MET A 1 10.94 27.45 -3.45
CA MET A 1 10.36 26.16 -3.85
C MET A 1 11.51 25.34 -4.37
N SER A 2 12.00 24.37 -3.59
CA SER A 2 13.15 23.57 -3.97
C SER A 2 12.81 22.81 -5.23
N ASN A 3 13.61 22.97 -6.29
CA ASN A 3 13.64 21.99 -7.38
C ASN A 3 14.11 20.68 -6.75
N ILE A 4 13.17 19.85 -6.32
CA ILE A 4 13.48 18.49 -5.89
C ILE A 4 13.97 17.81 -7.16
N ASN A 5 15.28 17.66 -7.27
CA ASN A 5 15.92 16.93 -8.33
C ASN A 5 15.75 15.44 -7.98
N VAL A 6 14.54 14.93 -8.20
CA VAL A 6 14.18 13.55 -7.88
C VAL A 6 15.05 12.63 -8.74
N THR A 7 15.92 11.86 -8.09
CA THR A 7 16.76 10.86 -8.77
C THR A 7 15.97 9.57 -9.01
N TYR A 8 16.45 8.69 -9.88
CA TYR A 8 15.85 7.36 -10.07
C TYR A 8 15.82 6.56 -8.76
N ASP A 9 16.85 6.73 -7.94
CA ASP A 9 16.94 6.09 -6.63
C ASP A 9 15.92 6.66 -5.65
N ASP A 10 15.64 7.96 -5.67
CA ASP A 10 14.58 8.56 -4.86
C ASP A 10 13.20 7.98 -5.22
N ILE A 11 12.91 7.80 -6.51
CA ILE A 11 11.64 7.20 -6.98
C ILE A 11 11.52 5.76 -6.47
N ARG A 12 12.60 4.96 -6.61
CA ARG A 12 12.64 3.57 -6.13
C ARG A 12 12.51 3.49 -4.61
N ASN A 13 13.12 4.42 -3.87
CA ASN A 13 13.00 4.50 -2.42
C ASN A 13 11.55 4.77 -2.00
N VAL A 14 10.85 5.69 -2.68
CA VAL A 14 9.43 5.93 -2.43
C VAL A 14 8.60 4.70 -2.76
N ALA A 15 8.85 4.02 -3.88
CA ALA A 15 8.17 2.77 -4.24
C ALA A 15 8.34 1.70 -3.15
N ALA A 16 9.57 1.51 -2.64
CA ALA A 16 9.85 0.59 -1.55
C ALA A 16 9.12 0.97 -0.25
N HIS A 17 9.09 2.26 0.10
CA HIS A 17 8.35 2.74 1.26
C HIS A 17 6.84 2.51 1.14
N LEU A 18 6.26 2.68 -0.05
CA LEU A 18 4.84 2.38 -0.28
C LEU A 18 4.54 0.88 -0.08
N ARG A 19 5.42 -0.01 -0.53
CA ARG A 19 5.28 -1.47 -0.30
C ARG A 19 5.36 -1.82 1.18
N GLN A 20 6.34 -1.25 1.89
CA GLN A 20 6.47 -1.46 3.33
C GLN A 20 5.21 -0.98 4.06
N GLY A 21 4.73 0.23 3.74
CA GLY A 21 3.51 0.78 4.33
C GLY A 21 2.28 -0.09 4.05
N ARG A 22 2.16 -0.65 2.85
CA ARG A 22 1.11 -1.63 2.52
C ARG A 22 1.15 -2.85 3.44
N ASP A 23 2.34 -3.43 3.63
CA ASP A 23 2.51 -4.62 4.46
C ASP A 23 2.19 -4.33 5.93
N ASP A 24 2.65 -3.19 6.44
CA ASP A 24 2.36 -2.72 7.80
C ASP A 24 0.85 -2.50 8.00
N MET A 25 0.18 -1.86 7.05
CA MET A 25 -1.27 -1.65 7.08
C MET A 25 -2.05 -2.97 7.00
N THR A 26 -1.60 -3.92 6.16
CA THR A 26 -2.20 -5.25 6.05
C THR A 26 -2.10 -6.00 7.37
N ASN A 27 -0.93 -5.99 7.99
CA ASN A 27 -0.68 -6.62 9.28
C ASN A 27 -1.56 -6.01 10.37
N LYS A 28 -1.64 -4.67 10.43
CA LYS A 28 -2.48 -3.97 11.41
C LYS A 28 -3.97 -4.27 11.18
N LEU A 29 -4.42 -4.32 9.93
CA LEU A 29 -5.82 -4.63 9.62
C LEU A 29 -6.19 -6.05 10.07
N ASN A 30 -5.30 -7.02 9.85
CA ASN A 30 -5.50 -8.41 10.30
C ASN A 30 -5.51 -8.52 11.84
N GLU A 31 -4.62 -7.79 12.52
CA GLU A 31 -4.60 -7.72 13.99
C GLU A 31 -5.93 -7.19 14.55
N LEU A 32 -6.46 -6.10 13.96
CA LEU A 32 -7.73 -5.52 14.38
C LEU A 32 -8.90 -6.49 14.13
N GLY A 33 -8.92 -7.20 13.00
CA GLY A 33 -9.92 -8.23 12.72
C GLY A 33 -9.92 -9.34 13.76
N ALA A 34 -8.75 -9.88 14.09
CA ALA A 34 -8.65 -10.90 15.13
C ALA A 34 -9.13 -10.40 16.51
N MET A 35 -8.92 -9.12 16.85
CA MET A 35 -9.45 -8.53 18.09
C MET A 35 -10.97 -8.44 18.09
N VAL A 36 -11.57 -8.04 16.96
CA VAL A 36 -13.03 -7.95 16.81
C VAL A 36 -13.66 -9.34 16.88
N ASP A 37 -13.10 -10.32 16.16
CA ASP A 37 -13.55 -11.71 16.19
C ASP A 37 -13.53 -12.28 17.62
N ASN A 38 -12.44 -12.02 18.35
CA ASN A 38 -12.30 -12.45 19.73
C ASN A 38 -13.33 -11.78 20.65
N LEU A 39 -13.63 -10.49 20.46
CA LEU A 39 -14.63 -9.77 21.25
C LEU A 39 -16.04 -10.33 21.02
N VAL A 40 -16.39 -10.57 19.75
CA VAL A 40 -17.68 -11.16 19.37
C VAL A 40 -17.79 -12.59 19.92
N SER A 41 -16.72 -13.39 19.81
CA SER A 41 -16.67 -14.76 20.32
C SER A 41 -16.69 -14.85 21.86
N SER A 42 -16.09 -13.87 22.55
CA SER A 42 -15.98 -13.85 24.02
C SER A 42 -17.25 -13.43 24.76
N GLY A 43 -18.36 -13.18 24.04
CA GLY A 43 -19.65 -12.93 24.68
C GLY A 43 -20.00 -11.45 24.85
N PHE A 44 -19.44 -10.52 24.06
CA PHE A 44 -19.93 -9.13 23.96
C PHE A 44 -21.31 -9.03 23.26
N VAL A 45 -22.22 -9.94 23.61
CA VAL A 45 -23.44 -10.24 22.88
C VAL A 45 -24.62 -9.57 23.56
N THR A 46 -25.12 -8.52 22.93
CA THR A 46 -26.57 -8.40 22.75
C THR A 46 -26.87 -8.93 21.33
N ASP A 47 -27.80 -9.88 21.21
CA ASP A 47 -27.96 -10.77 20.04
C ASP A 47 -28.07 -10.06 18.68
N GLN A 48 -28.55 -8.82 18.62
CA GLN A 48 -28.65 -8.06 17.36
C GLN A 48 -27.47 -7.10 17.11
N ALA A 49 -26.91 -6.50 18.16
CA ALA A 49 -25.90 -5.45 18.00
C ALA A 49 -24.52 -6.02 17.64
N SER A 50 -24.18 -7.19 18.16
CA SER A 50 -22.91 -7.87 17.91
C SER A 50 -22.78 -8.39 16.48
N GLY A 51 -23.84 -8.97 15.92
CA GLY A 51 -23.87 -9.41 14.52
C GLY A 51 -23.75 -8.24 13.54
N ALA A 52 -24.53 -7.17 13.75
CA ALA A 52 -24.46 -5.98 12.90
C ALA A 52 -23.09 -5.29 12.96
N TYR A 53 -22.44 -5.28 14.14
CA TYR A 53 -21.08 -4.75 14.27
C TYR A 53 -20.07 -5.60 13.49
N ASN A 54 -20.16 -6.94 13.58
CA ASN A 54 -19.27 -7.84 12.87
C ASN A 54 -19.39 -7.64 11.34
N ASP A 55 -20.62 -7.63 10.82
CA ASP A 55 -20.87 -7.40 9.39
C ASP A 55 -20.31 -6.05 8.92
N GLN A 56 -20.44 -5.01 9.75
CA GLN A 56 -19.90 -3.68 9.44
C GLN A 56 -18.37 -3.67 9.45
N PHE A 57 -17.74 -4.41 10.37
CA PHE A 57 -16.30 -4.53 10.44
C PHE A 57 -15.73 -5.33 9.27
N ASP A 58 -16.39 -6.43 8.86
CA ASP A 58 -16.03 -7.22 7.68
C ASP A 58 -16.06 -6.36 6.40
N GLN A 59 -17.10 -5.54 6.24
CA GLN A 59 -17.20 -4.59 5.12
C GLN A 59 -16.07 -3.56 5.16
N PHE A 60 -15.77 -3.03 6.35
CA PHE A 60 -14.63 -2.11 6.54
C PHE A 60 -13.31 -2.79 6.17
N GLN A 61 -13.08 -4.03 6.60
CA GLN A 61 -11.88 -4.79 6.31
C GLN A 61 -11.73 -5.05 4.80
N ALA A 62 -12.79 -5.46 4.12
CA ALA A 62 -12.78 -5.68 2.68
C ALA A 62 -12.46 -4.39 1.89
N GLY A 63 -13.11 -3.28 2.25
CA GLY A 63 -12.87 -1.97 1.62
C GLY A 63 -11.45 -1.47 1.87
N THR A 64 -10.96 -1.60 3.11
CA THR A 64 -9.61 -1.18 3.49
C THR A 64 -8.56 -2.03 2.79
N LYS A 65 -8.75 -3.34 2.69
CA LYS A 65 -7.85 -4.23 1.93
C LYS A 65 -7.73 -3.81 0.48
N THR A 66 -8.85 -3.48 -0.16
CA THR A 66 -8.85 -2.98 -1.55
C THR A 66 -8.04 -1.67 -1.68
N ALA A 67 -8.18 -0.76 -0.72
CA ALA A 67 -7.42 0.49 -0.72
C ALA A 67 -5.92 0.26 -0.48
N ILE A 68 -5.56 -0.66 0.42
CA ILE A 68 -4.17 -1.06 0.70
C ILE A 68 -3.56 -1.70 -0.55
N ASP A 69 -4.26 -2.62 -1.21
CA ASP A 69 -3.79 -3.29 -2.41
C ASP A 69 -3.51 -2.30 -3.56
N ALA A 70 -4.22 -1.17 -3.62
CA ALA A 70 -3.95 -0.11 -4.59
C ALA A 70 -2.54 0.52 -4.43
N LEU A 71 -1.94 0.46 -3.23
CA LEU A 71 -0.55 0.90 -3.01
C LEU A 71 0.45 0.07 -3.81
N GLU A 72 0.17 -1.21 -4.08
CA GLU A 72 1.05 -2.03 -4.92
C GLU A 72 1.07 -1.51 -6.37
N GLY A 73 -0.08 -1.10 -6.89
CA GLY A 73 -0.17 -0.48 -8.22
C GLY A 73 0.63 0.82 -8.30
N LEU A 74 0.54 1.67 -7.26
CA LEU A 74 1.30 2.91 -7.18
C LEU A 74 2.81 2.66 -7.09
N SER A 75 3.25 1.72 -6.25
CA SER A 75 4.67 1.36 -6.14
C SER A 75 5.23 0.80 -7.45
N SER A 76 4.46 -0.06 -8.13
CA SER A 76 4.83 -0.63 -9.43
C SER A 76 4.95 0.43 -10.51
N PHE A 77 4.04 1.42 -10.52
CA PHE A 77 4.13 2.55 -11.42
C PHE A 77 5.42 3.36 -11.22
N LEU A 78 5.79 3.64 -9.97
CA LEU A 78 7.01 4.37 -9.65
C LEU A 78 8.27 3.62 -10.13
N ASP A 79 8.34 2.30 -9.92
CA ASP A 79 9.48 1.51 -10.40
C ASP A 79 9.60 1.52 -11.93
N GLN A 80 8.47 1.39 -12.63
CA GLN A 80 8.44 1.45 -14.10
C GLN A 80 8.87 2.83 -14.60
N ALA A 81 8.40 3.90 -13.94
CA ALA A 81 8.80 5.27 -14.28
C ALA A 81 10.31 5.48 -14.07
N ALA A 82 10.86 5.03 -12.94
CA ALA A 82 12.29 5.12 -12.67
C ALA A 82 13.12 4.38 -13.73
N GLN A 83 12.69 3.17 -14.10
CA GLN A 83 13.37 2.36 -15.11
C GLN A 83 13.34 3.02 -16.49
N ALA A 84 12.17 3.46 -16.95
CA ALA A 84 12.01 4.11 -18.25
C ALA A 84 12.87 5.38 -18.39
N LEU A 85 12.94 6.18 -17.31
CA LEU A 85 13.77 7.38 -17.30
C LEU A 85 15.26 7.04 -17.33
N GLN A 86 15.70 6.03 -16.57
CA GLN A 86 17.09 5.56 -16.57
C GLN A 86 17.53 5.03 -17.95
N ASP A 87 16.66 4.26 -18.61
CA ASP A 87 16.94 3.71 -19.94
C ASP A 87 17.01 4.82 -21.00
N THR A 88 16.12 5.80 -20.91
CA THR A 88 16.13 6.98 -21.80
C THR A 88 17.41 7.77 -21.65
N ASP A 89 17.84 8.06 -20.42
CA ASP A 89 19.07 8.81 -20.15
C ASP A 89 20.32 8.06 -20.65
N THR A 90 20.37 6.75 -20.40
CA THR A 90 21.45 5.89 -20.91
C THR A 90 21.50 5.90 -22.45
N GLY A 91 20.35 5.85 -23.11
CA GLY A 91 20.24 5.91 -24.56
C GLY A 91 20.74 7.25 -25.13
N LEU A 92 20.32 8.37 -24.51
CA LEU A 92 20.79 9.70 -24.89
C LEU A 92 22.31 9.85 -24.70
N ALA A 93 22.85 9.39 -23.58
CA ALA A 93 24.29 9.42 -23.31
C ALA A 93 25.09 8.61 -24.33
N ASN A 94 24.57 7.46 -24.78
CA ASN A 94 25.20 6.65 -25.82
C ASN A 94 25.14 7.32 -27.20
N SER A 95 24.04 8.03 -27.51
CA SER A 95 23.87 8.72 -28.80
C SER A 95 24.86 9.86 -29.02
N ILE A 96 25.34 10.51 -27.95
CA ILE A 96 26.32 11.61 -28.00
C ILE A 96 27.76 11.07 -28.08
N LYS A 97 28.00 9.84 -27.62
CA LYS A 97 29.33 9.19 -27.65
C LYS A 97 29.65 8.52 -28.98
N ALA A 98 28.66 8.36 -29.87
CA ALA A 98 28.79 7.79 -31.21
C ALA A 98 29.13 8.87 -32.24
#